data_AF-A0A956SV68-F1
#
_entry.id   AF-A0A956SV68-F1
#
_cell.length_a   1.000
_cell.length_b   1.000
_cell.length_c   1.000
_cell.angle_alpha   90.00
_cell.angle_beta   90.00
_cell.angle_gamma   90.00
#
_symmetry.space_group_name_H-M   'P 1'
#
loop_
_entity.id
_entity.type
_entity.pdbx_description
1 polymer ?
#
loop_
_entity_poly.entity_id
_entity_poly.type
_entity_poly.pdbx_seq_one_letter_code
_entity_poly.pdbx_strand_id
1 'polypeptide(L)'
;MDTAERRKARGAFFTPPDLTNFVVGWAVRGAEDRVLEPSCGEAAFLVPAGLRLRDLGAAPVRRGQLHGIEIHSESARNAARALADHGLPANVKTSDFFGFPGDGAFDAVVGNPPYVRYQNFSGDARLKAQAAALKQGVRVPGLASSWAAFTVHAAAFLRPGGRLGLVLPAELLSVNYAAPIRRFLLRRFRSVRLVLFEARVFPGVHEEVVLLLAEGEGPTDRCELFQVTNAEELSDLETRLGAGRGDDVTWTPFTGDSDAKWTEALVPGGLPDLYRELLARPEFGTLGDWGDVYLGTVTGNNHYFTLTAGDAEKWSIPDEDLVAISPPGSRHLRGLAFSSKDLREMTARGARGLLFFPDLNEPSAPSRRYIEHGESEGVQHAYKCRVRAPWWRVPTVRVPDLFFTYMNHDVPRLVANDARVLHLNSVHGLALKKGIQGLGRDLLSMAALNSATLLGAELLGRSYGGGILKLEPKEALRLPAPAPRWLKAVGSELRAIRPKVAAALVSGRIDDAVREVDRALLLRSLRFPSTRTDDLRRARRALFERRLARSRKRP
;
A
#
# COMPACT_ATOMS: atom_id res chain seq x y z
N MET A 1 18.75 25.50 16.44
CA MET A 1 18.71 24.02 16.35
C MET A 1 17.38 23.60 15.77
N ASP A 2 17.44 22.89 14.65
CA ASP A 2 16.30 22.38 13.92
C ASP A 2 15.75 21.11 14.60
N THR A 3 14.51 21.16 15.08
CA THR A 3 13.90 20.06 15.85
C THR A 3 13.47 18.91 14.93
N ALA A 4 13.43 17.69 15.45
CA ALA A 4 12.94 16.51 14.71
C ALA A 4 11.52 16.71 14.14
N GLU A 5 10.66 17.46 14.83
CA GLU A 5 9.33 17.82 14.36
C GLU A 5 9.35 18.76 13.15
N ARG A 6 10.24 19.76 13.15
CA ARG A 6 10.42 20.67 11.99
C ARG A 6 11.01 19.95 10.79
N ARG A 7 11.89 18.97 10.99
CA ARG A 7 12.41 18.10 9.91
C ARG A 7 11.31 17.23 9.31
N LYS A 8 10.52 16.59 10.16
CA LYS A 8 9.37 15.76 9.76
C LYS A 8 8.29 16.56 9.04
N ALA A 9 7.98 17.78 9.48
CA ALA A 9 7.01 18.65 8.83
C ALA A 9 7.43 19.06 7.41
N ARG A 10 8.74 19.10 7.14
CA ARG A 10 9.33 19.42 5.83
C ARG A 10 9.59 18.20 4.96
N GLY A 11 9.31 16.99 5.46
CA GLY A 11 9.59 15.74 4.75
C GLY A 11 11.09 15.43 4.60
N ALA A 12 11.95 16.08 5.39
CA ALA A 12 13.39 15.85 5.40
C ALA A 12 13.74 14.75 6.40
N PHE A 13 14.26 13.63 5.88
CA PHE A 13 14.71 12.49 6.69
C PHE A 13 16.23 12.41 6.68
N PHE A 14 16.82 12.21 7.86
CA PHE A 14 18.24 11.91 7.97
C PHE A 14 18.54 10.60 7.25
N THR A 15 19.47 10.62 6.29
CA THR A 15 19.86 9.43 5.51
C THR A 15 21.11 8.79 6.11
N PRO A 16 21.06 7.52 6.58
CA PRO A 16 22.20 6.83 7.16
C PRO A 16 23.40 6.79 6.20
N PRO A 17 24.64 6.89 6.72
CA PRO A 17 25.85 6.83 5.91
C PRO A 17 25.94 5.59 5.02
N ASP A 18 25.52 4.43 5.50
CA ASP A 18 25.56 3.18 4.72
C ASP A 18 24.74 3.29 3.42
N LEU A 19 23.60 3.97 3.47
CA LEU A 19 22.74 4.19 2.30
C LEU A 19 23.35 5.21 1.35
N THR A 20 23.87 6.33 1.88
CA THR A 20 24.43 7.38 1.04
C THR A 20 25.71 6.89 0.35
N ASN A 21 26.59 6.20 1.08
CA ASN A 21 27.81 5.60 0.55
C ASN A 21 27.51 4.57 -0.54
N PHE A 22 26.58 3.64 -0.30
CA PHE A 22 26.20 2.63 -1.29
C PHE A 22 25.65 3.24 -2.58
N VAL A 23 24.69 4.18 -2.46
CA VAL A 23 24.08 4.82 -3.63
C VAL A 23 25.12 5.63 -4.42
N VAL A 24 26.00 6.35 -3.72
CA VAL A 24 27.08 7.12 -4.34
C VAL A 24 28.12 6.21 -4.99
N GLY A 25 28.55 5.14 -4.31
CA GLY A 25 29.51 4.17 -4.82
C GLY A 25 29.05 3.52 -6.13
N TRP A 26 27.75 3.22 -6.23
CA TRP A 26 27.13 2.72 -7.45
C TRP A 26 27.00 3.80 -8.56
N ALA A 27 26.62 5.02 -8.20
CA ALA A 27 26.28 6.08 -9.15
C ALA A 27 27.50 6.86 -9.70
N VAL A 28 28.54 7.08 -8.90
CA VAL A 28 29.72 7.87 -9.26
C VAL A 28 30.85 6.92 -9.66
N ARG A 29 31.22 6.93 -10.94
CA ARG A 29 32.09 5.92 -11.56
C ARG A 29 33.33 6.48 -12.25
N GLY A 30 33.36 7.78 -12.54
CA GLY A 30 34.53 8.44 -13.13
C GLY A 30 35.00 9.63 -12.30
N ALA A 31 36.32 9.90 -12.30
CA ALA A 31 36.92 11.09 -11.69
C ALA A 31 36.35 12.41 -12.23
N GLU A 32 35.79 12.37 -13.44
CA GLU A 32 35.27 13.52 -14.19
C GLU A 32 33.74 13.66 -14.05
N ASP A 33 33.07 12.74 -13.35
CA ASP A 33 31.61 12.74 -13.22
C ASP A 33 31.13 14.05 -12.58
N ARG A 34 30.04 14.60 -13.14
CA ARG A 34 29.26 15.70 -12.56
C ARG A 34 28.07 15.13 -11.80
N VAL A 35 27.97 15.48 -10.53
CA VAL A 35 27.00 14.95 -9.57
C VAL A 35 26.05 16.05 -9.10
N LEU A 36 24.75 15.76 -9.15
CA LEU A 36 23.69 16.61 -8.61
C LEU A 36 22.99 15.92 -7.45
N GLU A 37 22.86 16.62 -6.32
CA GLU A 37 21.91 16.30 -5.25
C GLU A 37 20.79 17.36 -5.22
N PRO A 38 19.59 17.05 -5.76
CA PRO A 38 18.53 18.04 -6.02
C PRO A 38 17.72 18.45 -4.77
N SER A 39 17.97 17.81 -3.62
CA SER A 39 17.39 18.12 -2.31
C SER A 39 18.44 17.89 -1.22
N CYS A 40 19.52 18.66 -1.26
CA CYS A 40 20.78 18.27 -0.64
C CYS A 40 20.83 18.35 0.88
N GLY A 41 19.82 18.94 1.55
CA GLY A 41 19.76 19.01 3.00
C GLY A 41 21.07 19.54 3.58
N GLU A 42 21.77 18.71 4.36
CA GLU A 42 23.08 19.00 4.97
C GLU A 42 24.24 18.23 4.29
N ALA A 43 24.15 18.01 2.97
CA ALA A 43 25.17 17.36 2.13
C ALA A 43 25.43 15.87 2.42
N ALA A 44 24.39 15.13 2.82
CA ALA A 44 24.51 13.72 3.16
C ALA A 44 24.97 12.83 1.98
N PHE A 45 24.65 13.20 0.73
CA PHE A 45 25.17 12.51 -0.46
C PHE A 45 26.34 13.26 -1.11
N LEU A 46 26.34 14.60 -1.08
CA LEU A 46 27.43 15.38 -1.71
C LEU A 46 28.80 15.17 -1.07
N VAL A 47 28.89 14.99 0.26
CA VAL A 47 30.18 14.70 0.91
C VAL A 47 30.75 13.35 0.44
N PRO A 48 30.01 12.22 0.56
CA PRO A 48 30.45 10.95 -0.01
C PRO A 48 30.75 11.02 -1.51
N ALA A 49 29.97 11.77 -2.30
CA ALA A 49 30.21 11.92 -3.73
C ALA A 49 31.56 12.60 -4.03
N GLY A 50 31.90 13.65 -3.28
CA GLY A 50 33.20 14.30 -3.42
C GLY A 50 34.37 13.41 -3.00
N LEU A 51 34.22 12.63 -1.93
CA LEU A 51 35.23 11.64 -1.52
C LEU A 51 35.41 10.56 -2.58
N ARG A 52 34.31 10.02 -3.12
CA ARG A 52 34.33 9.03 -4.20
C ARG A 52 35.02 9.53 -5.46
N LEU A 53 34.79 10.79 -5.85
CA LEU A 53 35.51 11.40 -6.98
C LEU A 53 37.03 11.42 -6.75
N ARG A 54 37.48 11.75 -5.52
CA ARG A 54 38.91 11.72 -5.16
C ARG A 54 39.47 10.30 -5.24
N ASP A 55 38.75 9.32 -4.70
CA ASP A 55 39.15 7.90 -4.75
C ASP A 55 39.27 7.39 -6.20
N LEU A 56 38.47 7.93 -7.11
CA LEU A 56 38.53 7.63 -8.54
C LEU A 56 39.63 8.41 -9.30
N GLY A 57 40.38 9.28 -8.63
CA GLY A 57 41.52 10.00 -9.19
C GLY A 57 41.32 11.49 -9.45
N ALA A 58 40.23 12.11 -8.96
CA ALA A 58 40.03 13.55 -9.08
C ALA A 58 40.99 14.33 -8.14
N ALA A 59 42.07 14.87 -8.71
CA ALA A 59 43.10 15.59 -7.95
C ALA A 59 43.41 16.98 -8.58
N PRO A 60 42.77 18.08 -8.11
CA PRO A 60 41.68 18.14 -7.13
C PRO A 60 40.30 17.90 -7.77
N VAL A 61 39.29 17.63 -6.93
CA VAL A 61 37.88 17.77 -7.33
C VAL A 61 37.66 19.20 -7.82
N ARG A 62 37.19 19.35 -9.06
CA ARG A 62 37.05 20.66 -9.71
C ARG A 62 35.74 21.32 -9.30
N ARG A 63 35.79 22.65 -9.19
CA ARG A 63 34.59 23.47 -9.01
C ARG A 63 33.63 23.21 -10.16
N GLY A 64 32.38 22.84 -9.83
CA GLY A 64 31.36 22.50 -10.82
C GLY A 64 31.18 21.00 -11.09
N GLN A 65 31.90 20.12 -10.39
CA GLN A 65 31.59 18.69 -10.37
C GLN A 65 30.46 18.36 -9.37
N LEU A 66 30.41 19.03 -8.22
CA LEU A 66 29.39 18.82 -7.20
C LEU A 66 28.36 19.95 -7.21
N HIS A 67 27.07 19.62 -7.32
CA HIS A 67 25.96 20.59 -7.30
C HIS A 67 24.88 20.15 -6.31
N GLY A 68 24.45 21.08 -5.46
CA GLY A 68 23.37 20.87 -4.49
C GLY A 68 22.26 21.90 -4.65
N ILE A 69 21.01 21.46 -4.53
CA ILE A 69 19.85 22.36 -4.46
C ILE A 69 19.12 22.07 -3.15
N GLU A 70 18.84 23.10 -2.38
CA GLU A 70 18.13 22.98 -1.11
C GLU A 70 17.17 24.16 -0.94
N ILE A 71 15.90 23.87 -0.59
CA ILE A 71 14.88 24.91 -0.49
C ILE A 71 15.05 25.77 0.77
N HIS A 72 15.69 25.23 1.82
CA HIS A 72 15.92 25.91 3.09
C HIS A 72 17.32 26.50 3.21
N SER A 73 17.39 27.82 3.43
CA SER A 73 18.66 28.55 3.47
C SER A 73 19.63 28.10 4.57
N GLU A 74 19.12 27.68 5.74
CA GLU A 74 19.96 27.18 6.84
C GLU A 74 20.61 25.84 6.49
N SER A 75 19.83 24.88 5.98
CA SER A 75 20.34 23.58 5.53
C SER A 75 21.35 23.75 4.39
N ALA A 76 21.06 24.62 3.41
CA ALA A 76 21.99 24.93 2.32
C ALA A 76 23.34 25.50 2.82
N ARG A 77 23.32 26.38 3.84
CA ARG A 77 24.53 26.89 4.48
C ARG A 77 25.30 25.78 5.22
N ASN A 78 24.61 24.90 5.92
CA ASN A 78 25.22 23.76 6.61
C ASN A 78 25.86 22.79 5.62
N ALA A 79 25.20 22.49 4.50
CA ALA A 79 25.74 21.69 3.41
C ALA A 79 27.03 22.31 2.83
N ALA A 80 27.01 23.62 2.53
CA ALA A 80 28.19 24.32 2.02
C ALA A 80 29.37 24.29 3.00
N ARG A 81 29.10 24.44 4.32
CA ARG A 81 30.13 24.32 5.36
C ARG A 81 30.69 22.90 5.42
N ALA A 82 29.83 21.88 5.48
CA ALA A 82 30.27 20.48 5.53
C ALA A 82 31.16 20.11 4.34
N LEU A 83 30.83 20.60 3.13
CA LEU A 83 31.65 20.40 1.93
C LEU A 83 32.99 21.14 2.01
N ALA A 84 32.99 22.38 2.51
CA ALA A 84 34.22 23.16 2.72
C ALA A 84 35.16 22.51 3.74
N ASP A 85 34.62 21.97 4.84
CA ASP A 85 35.39 21.28 5.89
C ASP A 85 36.12 20.03 5.34
N HIS A 86 35.60 19.42 4.28
CA HIS A 86 36.23 18.29 3.56
C HIS A 86 37.10 18.73 2.37
N GLY A 87 37.25 20.04 2.13
CA GLY A 87 37.98 20.58 0.98
C GLY A 87 37.33 20.28 -0.37
N LEU A 88 35.99 20.15 -0.42
CA LEU A 88 35.23 19.77 -1.61
C LEU A 88 34.54 21.01 -2.23
N PRO A 89 35.03 21.56 -3.35
CA PRO A 89 34.39 22.71 -3.99
C PRO A 89 33.07 22.30 -4.65
N ALA A 90 31.96 22.87 -4.18
CA ALA A 90 30.61 22.57 -4.66
C ALA A 90 29.79 23.83 -4.96
N ASN A 91 28.80 23.69 -5.83
CA ASN A 91 27.80 24.71 -6.13
C ASN A 91 26.49 24.40 -5.39
N VAL A 92 26.31 24.97 -4.20
CA VAL A 92 25.08 24.79 -3.41
C VAL A 92 24.16 26.00 -3.61
N LYS A 93 22.94 25.78 -4.09
CA LYS A 93 21.94 26.82 -4.34
C LYS A 93 20.75 26.69 -3.40
N THR A 94 20.37 27.80 -2.76
CA THR A 94 19.13 27.88 -1.99
C THR A 94 17.94 28.21 -2.91
N SER A 95 17.14 27.21 -3.31
CA SER A 95 16.03 27.42 -4.24
C SER A 95 15.09 26.21 -4.30
N ASP A 96 13.92 26.41 -4.90
CA ASP A 96 12.96 25.35 -5.23
C ASP A 96 13.46 24.55 -6.45
N PHE A 97 13.75 23.26 -6.25
CA PHE A 97 14.25 22.37 -7.30
C PHE A 97 13.37 22.35 -8.55
N PHE A 98 12.03 22.39 -8.38
CA PHE A 98 11.11 22.37 -9.53
C PHE A 98 11.15 23.66 -10.37
N GLY A 99 11.88 24.68 -9.92
CA GLY A 99 12.15 25.89 -10.67
C GLY A 99 13.29 25.78 -11.69
N PHE A 100 14.10 24.71 -11.63
CA PHE A 100 15.23 24.53 -12.55
C PHE A 100 14.83 23.73 -13.80
N PRO A 101 15.26 24.12 -15.00
CA PRO A 101 15.08 23.29 -16.19
C PRO A 101 16.02 22.08 -16.11
N GLY A 102 15.50 20.88 -16.39
CA GLY A 102 16.33 19.69 -16.59
C GLY A 102 17.08 19.82 -17.92
N ASP A 103 18.37 20.08 -17.84
CA ASP A 103 19.26 20.40 -18.97
C ASP A 103 20.09 19.20 -19.47
N GLY A 104 19.93 18.03 -18.85
CA GLY A 104 20.67 16.82 -19.21
C GLY A 104 22.19 16.93 -19.02
N ALA A 105 22.65 17.74 -18.05
CA ALA A 105 24.07 18.08 -17.91
C ALA A 105 24.88 17.20 -16.94
N PHE A 106 24.24 16.27 -16.23
CA PHE A 106 24.85 15.51 -15.13
C PHE A 106 25.06 14.04 -15.46
N ASP A 107 26.17 13.49 -14.96
CA ASP A 107 26.52 12.07 -15.02
C ASP A 107 25.72 11.24 -14.02
N ALA A 108 25.58 11.79 -12.81
CA ALA A 108 24.90 11.16 -11.71
C ALA A 108 23.95 12.15 -11.01
N VAL A 109 22.75 11.69 -10.72
CA VAL A 109 21.80 12.38 -9.84
C VAL A 109 21.53 11.46 -8.68
N VAL A 110 21.89 11.89 -7.47
CA VAL A 110 21.75 11.11 -6.24
C VAL A 110 20.91 11.86 -5.21
N GLY A 111 20.29 11.17 -4.27
CA GLY A 111 19.69 11.84 -3.12
C GLY A 111 18.48 11.14 -2.49
N ASN A 112 17.87 11.82 -1.54
CA ASN A 112 16.65 11.41 -0.87
C ASN A 112 15.56 12.48 -1.07
N PRO A 113 14.63 12.31 -2.04
CA PRO A 113 13.56 13.26 -2.29
C PRO A 113 12.68 13.51 -1.05
N PRO A 114 12.03 14.68 -0.92
CA PRO A 114 11.11 14.93 0.20
C PRO A 114 9.82 14.10 0.09
N TYR A 115 9.33 13.54 1.20
CA TYR A 115 8.12 12.69 1.23
C TYR A 115 6.88 13.44 1.78
N VAL A 116 6.53 14.58 1.17
CA VAL A 116 5.39 15.39 1.60
C VAL A 116 4.08 14.81 1.05
N ARG A 117 3.19 14.39 1.96
CA ARG A 117 1.86 13.85 1.61
C ARG A 117 1.00 14.90 0.92
N TYR A 118 0.10 14.46 0.03
CA TYR A 118 -0.78 15.32 -0.77
C TYR A 118 -1.61 16.34 0.01
N GLN A 119 -1.91 16.08 1.29
CA GLN A 119 -2.63 17.02 2.16
C GLN A 119 -1.80 18.27 2.47
N ASN A 120 -0.49 18.10 2.56
CA ASN A 120 0.49 19.15 2.85
C ASN A 120 1.23 19.61 1.58
N PHE A 121 1.09 18.87 0.48
CA PHE A 121 1.62 19.22 -0.84
C PHE A 121 0.51 19.77 -1.74
N SER A 122 0.24 21.07 -1.60
CA SER A 122 -0.87 21.76 -2.27
C SER A 122 -0.44 23.09 -2.88
N GLY A 123 -1.37 23.77 -3.58
CA GLY A 123 -1.12 25.06 -4.22
C GLY A 123 -0.03 25.04 -5.29
N ASP A 124 0.73 26.12 -5.37
CA ASP A 124 1.72 26.38 -6.42
C ASP A 124 2.86 25.36 -6.46
N ALA A 125 3.31 24.89 -5.29
CA ALA A 125 4.37 23.88 -5.21
C ALA A 125 3.97 22.58 -5.93
N ARG A 126 2.70 22.17 -5.78
CA ARG A 126 2.16 21.00 -6.50
C ARG A 126 2.07 21.25 -8.00
N LEU A 127 1.61 22.42 -8.42
CA LEU A 127 1.49 22.77 -9.83
C LEU A 127 2.85 22.77 -10.52
N LYS A 128 3.88 23.36 -9.91
CA LYS A 128 5.26 23.34 -10.42
C LYS A 128 5.79 21.93 -10.57
N ALA A 129 5.62 21.09 -9.56
CA ALA A 129 6.08 19.70 -9.61
C ALA A 129 5.34 18.88 -10.68
N GLN A 130 4.03 19.04 -10.81
CA GLN A 130 3.25 18.40 -11.87
C GLN A 130 3.68 18.88 -13.26
N ALA A 131 3.95 20.17 -13.44
CA ALA A 131 4.45 20.71 -14.69
C ALA A 131 5.85 20.18 -15.03
N ALA A 132 6.74 20.08 -14.04
CA ALA A 132 8.09 19.53 -14.20
C ALA A 132 8.06 18.05 -14.61
N ALA A 133 7.21 17.24 -13.98
CA ALA A 133 7.00 15.84 -14.36
C ALA A 133 6.32 15.70 -15.74
N LEU A 134 5.37 16.59 -16.07
CA LEU A 134 4.68 16.59 -17.35
C LEU A 134 5.62 16.91 -18.52
N LYS A 135 6.63 17.78 -18.32
CA LYS A 135 7.70 18.01 -19.30
C LYS A 135 8.50 16.75 -19.64
N GLN A 136 8.48 15.74 -18.77
CA GLN A 136 9.06 14.41 -19.00
C GLN A 136 8.02 13.38 -19.49
N GLY A 137 6.82 13.81 -19.85
CA GLY A 137 5.73 12.95 -20.34
C GLY A 137 4.93 12.24 -19.25
N VAL A 138 5.10 12.60 -17.97
CA VAL A 138 4.48 11.89 -16.85
C VAL A 138 3.40 12.73 -16.19
N ARG A 139 2.15 12.25 -16.23
CA ARG A 139 1.03 12.85 -15.49
C ARG A 139 1.00 12.32 -14.06
N VAL A 140 1.35 13.15 -13.09
CA VAL A 140 1.34 12.81 -11.66
C VAL A 140 -0.02 13.19 -11.03
N PRO A 141 -0.79 12.25 -10.45
CA PRO A 141 -2.08 12.55 -9.82
C PRO A 141 -1.95 13.52 -8.64
N GLY A 142 -2.98 14.35 -8.38
CA GLY A 142 -2.98 15.32 -7.28
C GLY A 142 -2.98 14.70 -5.86
N LEU A 143 -3.16 13.37 -5.76
CA LEU A 143 -3.07 12.57 -4.53
C LEU A 143 -1.66 11.99 -4.30
N ALA A 144 -0.72 12.20 -5.23
CA ALA A 144 0.64 11.70 -5.10
C ALA A 144 1.44 12.48 -4.05
N SER A 145 2.35 11.80 -3.36
CA SER A 145 3.38 12.43 -2.54
C SER A 145 4.44 13.11 -3.42
N SER A 146 5.12 14.13 -2.88
CA SER A 146 6.08 14.95 -3.63
C SER A 146 7.23 14.17 -4.28
N TRP A 147 7.67 13.05 -3.67
CA TRP A 147 8.75 12.21 -4.20
C TRP A 147 8.47 11.72 -5.64
N ALA A 148 7.20 11.56 -6.00
CA ALA A 148 6.81 10.99 -7.29
C ALA A 148 7.17 11.92 -8.45
N ALA A 149 6.76 13.20 -8.37
CA ALA A 149 7.13 14.21 -9.35
C ALA A 149 8.62 14.54 -9.29
N PHE A 150 9.18 14.55 -8.08
CA PHE A 150 10.60 14.82 -7.85
C PHE A 150 11.49 13.79 -8.56
N THR A 151 11.17 12.49 -8.45
CA THR A 151 11.90 11.39 -9.11
C THR A 151 11.93 11.55 -10.63
N VAL A 152 10.78 11.87 -11.23
CA VAL A 152 10.67 12.10 -12.67
C VAL A 152 11.48 13.32 -13.09
N HIS A 153 11.40 14.41 -12.33
CA HIS A 153 12.13 15.63 -12.64
C HIS A 153 13.64 15.47 -12.47
N ALA A 154 14.11 14.73 -11.45
CA ALA A 154 15.52 14.42 -11.23
C ALA A 154 16.16 13.73 -12.45
N ALA A 155 15.43 12.83 -13.11
CA ALA A 155 15.91 12.16 -14.33
C ALA A 155 16.11 13.11 -15.52
N ALA A 156 15.48 14.29 -15.52
CA ALA A 156 15.62 15.30 -16.58
C ALA A 156 17.01 15.99 -16.58
N PHE A 157 17.74 15.91 -15.47
CA PHE A 157 19.08 16.48 -15.33
C PHE A 157 20.18 15.54 -15.81
N LEU A 158 19.85 14.27 -16.06
CA LEU A 158 20.81 13.28 -16.51
C LEU A 158 21.08 13.42 -18.01
N ARG A 159 22.37 13.41 -18.37
CA ARG A 159 22.79 13.21 -19.75
C ARG A 159 22.37 11.83 -20.27
N PRO A 160 22.36 11.59 -21.59
CA PRO A 160 22.21 10.24 -22.13
C PRO A 160 23.23 9.27 -21.49
N GLY A 161 22.75 8.14 -20.98
CA GLY A 161 23.57 7.17 -20.24
C GLY A 161 23.87 7.52 -18.76
N GLY A 162 23.34 8.62 -18.24
CA GLY A 162 23.48 9.00 -16.83
C GLY A 162 22.83 8.02 -15.84
N ARG A 163 23.16 8.19 -14.55
CA ARG A 163 22.79 7.28 -13.46
C ARG A 163 21.93 7.99 -12.40
N LEU A 164 20.77 7.43 -12.09
CA LEU A 164 19.85 7.92 -11.07
C LEU A 164 19.91 7.00 -9.85
N GLY A 165 20.38 7.52 -8.72
CA GLY A 165 20.47 6.81 -7.45
C GLY A 165 19.63 7.48 -6.36
N LEU A 166 18.44 6.97 -6.05
CA LEU A 166 17.53 7.63 -5.11
C LEU A 166 17.09 6.73 -3.96
N VAL A 167 16.93 7.32 -2.77
CA VAL A 167 16.21 6.70 -1.66
C VAL A 167 14.74 7.09 -1.77
N LEU A 168 13.86 6.13 -2.07
CA LEU A 168 12.43 6.37 -2.32
C LEU A 168 11.58 5.61 -1.31
N PRO A 169 10.33 6.03 -1.05
CA PRO A 169 9.45 5.25 -0.20
C PRO A 169 9.03 3.96 -0.92
N ALA A 170 8.83 2.89 -0.15
CA ALA A 170 8.33 1.60 -0.65
C ALA A 170 6.93 1.70 -1.28
N GLU A 171 6.26 2.84 -1.14
CA GLU A 171 5.09 3.22 -1.91
C GLU A 171 5.29 3.02 -3.43
N LEU A 172 6.51 3.24 -3.95
CA LEU A 172 6.88 2.98 -5.34
C LEU A 172 6.41 1.61 -5.83
N LEU A 173 6.49 0.57 -4.99
CA LEU A 173 6.15 -0.79 -5.35
C LEU A 173 4.65 -1.01 -5.54
N SER A 174 3.81 -0.36 -4.73
CA SER A 174 2.44 -0.85 -4.50
C SER A 174 1.33 0.19 -4.57
N VAL A 175 1.63 1.49 -4.50
CA VAL A 175 0.59 2.52 -4.59
C VAL A 175 0.19 2.78 -6.03
N ASN A 176 -1.10 3.06 -6.24
CA ASN A 176 -1.66 3.25 -7.58
C ASN A 176 -1.12 4.53 -8.25
N TYR A 177 -0.92 5.61 -7.48
CA TYR A 177 -0.43 6.87 -8.06
C TYR A 177 1.02 6.76 -8.57
N ALA A 178 1.78 5.75 -8.12
CA ALA A 178 3.15 5.51 -8.56
C ALA A 178 3.22 4.72 -9.89
N ALA A 179 2.10 4.21 -10.40
CA ALA A 179 2.05 3.50 -11.68
C ALA A 179 2.67 4.28 -12.86
N PRO A 180 2.33 5.56 -13.10
CA PRO A 180 2.99 6.35 -14.15
C PRO A 180 4.50 6.56 -13.91
N ILE A 181 4.96 6.55 -12.65
CA ILE A 181 6.39 6.70 -12.30
C ILE A 181 7.13 5.39 -12.62
N ARG A 182 6.57 4.23 -12.23
CA ARG A 182 7.12 2.91 -12.59
C ARG A 182 7.27 2.77 -14.10
N ARG A 183 6.26 3.16 -14.86
CA ARG A 183 6.29 3.13 -16.33
C ARG A 183 7.34 4.06 -16.91
N PHE A 184 7.46 5.26 -16.36
CA PHE A 184 8.49 6.21 -16.75
C PHE A 184 9.90 5.63 -16.57
N LEU A 185 10.18 5.02 -15.40
CA LEU A 185 11.49 4.42 -15.11
C LEU A 185 11.85 3.34 -16.14
N LEU A 186 10.93 2.42 -16.42
CA LEU A 186 11.14 1.34 -17.39
C LEU A 186 11.32 1.83 -18.83
N ARG A 187 10.62 2.91 -19.21
CA ARG A 187 10.78 3.51 -20.55
C ARG A 187 12.07 4.29 -20.69
N ARG A 188 12.48 4.99 -19.64
CA ARG A 188 13.60 5.95 -19.68
C ARG A 188 14.97 5.29 -19.57
N PHE A 189 15.08 4.20 -18.81
CA PHE A 189 16.35 3.58 -18.46
C PHE A 189 16.50 2.18 -19.05
N ARG A 190 17.73 1.80 -19.38
CA ARG A 190 18.06 0.45 -19.87
C ARG A 190 18.10 -0.57 -18.74
N SER A 191 18.42 -0.10 -17.54
CA SER A 191 18.47 -0.89 -16.32
C SER A 191 17.75 -0.13 -15.22
N VAL A 192 16.86 -0.83 -14.52
CA VAL A 192 16.18 -0.35 -13.32
C VAL A 192 16.37 -1.44 -12.27
N ARG A 193 17.00 -1.07 -11.15
CA ARG A 193 17.22 -1.96 -10.02
C ARG A 193 16.61 -1.39 -8.77
N LEU A 194 16.03 -2.24 -7.94
CA LEU A 194 15.61 -1.87 -6.60
C LEU A 194 16.34 -2.70 -5.56
N VAL A 195 16.85 -2.02 -4.53
CA VAL A 195 17.33 -2.67 -3.31
C VAL A 195 16.26 -2.54 -2.22
N LEU A 196 15.85 -3.68 -1.70
CA LEU A 196 14.77 -3.86 -0.74
C LEU A 196 15.34 -4.29 0.61
N PHE A 197 14.82 -3.71 1.68
CA PHE A 197 15.20 -4.07 3.04
C PHE A 197 14.12 -4.94 3.70
N GLU A 198 14.54 -5.98 4.42
CA GLU A 198 13.63 -6.78 5.27
C GLU A 198 13.32 -6.09 6.59
N ALA A 199 14.32 -5.44 7.17
CA ALA A 199 14.22 -4.67 8.40
C ALA A 199 14.10 -3.16 8.13
N ARG A 200 13.70 -2.40 9.15
CA ARG A 200 13.67 -0.94 9.07
C ARG A 200 15.10 -0.40 9.00
N VAL A 201 15.31 0.51 8.06
CA VAL A 201 16.60 1.14 7.80
C VAL A 201 16.86 2.35 8.71
N PHE A 202 15.79 3.05 9.11
CA PHE A 202 15.88 4.27 9.91
C PHE A 202 15.39 4.02 11.34
N PRO A 203 16.21 4.32 12.36
CA PRO A 203 15.74 4.38 13.75
C PRO A 203 14.65 5.45 13.89
N GLY A 204 13.50 5.11 14.46
CA GLY A 204 12.43 6.07 14.78
C GLY A 204 11.57 6.58 13.61
N VAL A 205 11.84 6.18 12.36
CA VAL A 205 11.01 6.53 11.19
C VAL A 205 10.11 5.35 10.81
N HIS A 206 8.85 5.63 10.49
CA HIS A 206 7.85 4.62 10.13
C HIS A 206 7.77 4.34 8.62
N GLU A 207 8.39 5.17 7.80
CA GLU A 207 8.33 5.08 6.34
C GLU A 207 9.39 4.09 5.83
N GLU A 208 8.92 3.04 5.17
CA GLU A 208 9.77 2.05 4.51
C GLU A 208 10.36 2.65 3.24
N VAL A 209 11.63 2.36 2.97
CA VAL A 209 12.33 2.84 1.78
C VAL A 209 12.82 1.71 0.89
N VAL A 210 13.07 2.05 -0.37
CA VAL A 210 13.75 1.26 -1.37
C VAL A 210 14.85 2.12 -1.98
N LEU A 211 15.96 1.50 -2.36
CA LEU A 211 16.98 2.20 -3.17
C LEU A 211 16.65 1.97 -4.64
N LEU A 212 16.45 3.04 -5.39
CA LEU A 212 16.33 3.02 -6.84
C LEU A 212 17.70 3.26 -7.47
N LEU A 213 18.16 2.32 -8.27
CA LEU A 213 19.37 2.44 -9.07
C LEU A 213 18.98 2.27 -10.55
N ALA A 214 18.92 3.36 -11.31
CA ALA A 214 18.51 3.33 -12.72
C ALA A 214 19.56 3.97 -13.63
N GLU A 215 19.88 3.31 -14.75
CA GLU A 215 20.96 3.76 -15.64
C GLU A 215 20.72 3.41 -17.11
N GLY A 216 21.49 4.08 -17.98
CA GLY A 216 21.45 3.85 -19.41
C GLY A 216 20.23 4.48 -20.08
N GLU A 217 20.14 4.32 -21.39
CA GLU A 217 19.00 4.79 -22.19
C GLU A 217 18.12 3.60 -22.56
N GLY A 218 16.87 3.64 -22.11
CA GLY A 218 15.89 2.55 -22.23
C GLY A 218 15.27 2.41 -23.63
N PRO A 219 14.22 1.57 -23.76
CA PRO A 219 13.44 0.97 -22.68
C PRO A 219 14.02 -0.34 -22.13
N THR A 220 13.55 -0.74 -20.95
CA THR A 220 13.65 -2.09 -20.38
C THR A 220 12.26 -2.63 -20.05
N ASP A 221 12.08 -3.93 -20.19
CA ASP A 221 10.92 -4.68 -19.74
C ASP A 221 11.16 -5.42 -18.42
N ARG A 222 12.35 -5.26 -17.83
CA ARG A 222 12.81 -5.89 -16.58
C ARG A 222 13.24 -4.88 -15.52
N CYS A 223 12.93 -5.21 -14.27
CA CYS A 223 13.50 -4.60 -13.08
C CYS A 223 14.23 -5.68 -12.28
N GLU A 224 15.48 -5.43 -11.92
CA GLU A 224 16.26 -6.33 -11.09
C GLU A 224 15.97 -6.01 -9.61
N LEU A 225 15.73 -7.04 -8.80
CA LEU A 225 15.50 -6.87 -7.38
C LEU A 225 16.59 -7.52 -6.56
N PHE A 226 17.09 -6.73 -5.62
CA PHE A 226 18.06 -7.14 -4.63
C PHE A 226 17.42 -7.03 -3.26
N GLN A 227 17.55 -8.09 -2.47
CA GLN A 227 17.05 -8.14 -1.11
C GLN A 227 18.23 -8.21 -0.15
N VAL A 228 18.17 -7.35 0.87
CA VAL A 228 19.14 -7.30 1.98
C VAL A 228 18.36 -7.24 3.28
N THR A 229 18.92 -7.80 4.35
CA THR A 229 18.25 -7.78 5.65
C THR A 229 18.19 -6.35 6.21
N ASN A 230 19.31 -5.65 6.17
CA ASN A 230 19.51 -4.32 6.76
C ASN A 230 20.51 -3.49 5.94
N ALA A 231 20.91 -2.32 6.45
CA ALA A 231 21.87 -1.45 5.79
C ALA A 231 23.32 -1.98 5.83
N GLU A 232 23.65 -2.85 6.79
CA GLU A 232 25.00 -3.38 7.00
C GLU A 232 25.42 -4.35 5.87
N GLU A 233 24.44 -5.04 5.25
CA GLU A 233 24.66 -5.95 4.12
C GLU A 233 24.83 -5.24 2.75
N LEU A 234 24.77 -3.91 2.70
CA LEU A 234 24.90 -3.16 1.45
C LEU A 234 26.32 -3.26 0.84
N SER A 235 27.37 -3.40 1.66
CA SER A 235 28.75 -3.57 1.19
C SER A 235 28.95 -4.88 0.43
N ASP A 236 28.35 -5.96 0.93
CA ASP A 236 28.36 -7.27 0.26
C ASP A 236 27.59 -7.20 -1.07
N LEU A 237 26.47 -6.49 -1.09
CA LEU A 237 25.71 -6.24 -2.33
C LEU A 237 26.52 -5.40 -3.33
N GLU A 238 27.23 -4.36 -2.89
CA GLU A 238 28.08 -3.54 -3.76
C GLU A 238 29.15 -4.38 -4.47
N THR A 239 29.79 -5.28 -3.71
CA THR A 239 30.77 -6.23 -4.25
C THR A 239 30.14 -7.16 -5.29
N ARG A 240 28.92 -7.67 -5.04
CA ARG A 240 28.16 -8.51 -5.98
C ARG A 240 27.81 -7.78 -7.27
N LEU A 241 27.32 -6.54 -7.16
CA LEU A 241 26.99 -5.68 -8.31
C LEU A 241 28.24 -5.39 -9.15
N GLY A 242 29.39 -5.15 -8.53
CA GLY A 242 30.67 -4.91 -9.22
C GLY A 242 31.24 -6.15 -9.92
N ALA A 243 31.03 -7.34 -9.35
CA ALA A 243 31.51 -8.61 -9.90
C ALA A 243 30.58 -9.23 -10.95
N GLY A 244 29.39 -8.67 -11.18
CA GLY A 244 28.36 -9.27 -12.03
C GLY A 244 27.88 -10.64 -11.52
N ARG A 245 28.00 -10.89 -10.21
CA ARG A 245 27.62 -12.16 -9.56
C ARG A 245 26.48 -11.91 -8.59
N GLY A 246 25.34 -12.57 -8.80
CA GLY A 246 24.27 -12.54 -7.81
C GLY A 246 23.20 -13.60 -8.05
N ASP A 247 22.67 -14.16 -6.96
CA ASP A 247 21.37 -14.84 -6.92
C ASP A 247 20.27 -13.78 -7.07
N ASP A 248 20.28 -13.09 -8.21
CA ASP A 248 19.46 -11.92 -8.45
C ASP A 248 18.10 -12.35 -8.99
N VAL A 249 17.05 -11.78 -8.43
CA VAL A 249 15.71 -11.97 -8.99
C VAL A 249 15.56 -10.98 -10.13
N THR A 250 15.82 -11.45 -11.34
CA THR A 250 15.39 -10.73 -12.55
C THR A 250 13.89 -10.81 -12.64
N TRP A 251 13.21 -9.68 -12.43
CA TRP A 251 11.77 -9.61 -12.54
C TRP A 251 11.36 -8.85 -13.79
N THR A 252 10.46 -9.44 -14.58
CA THR A 252 9.91 -8.81 -15.77
C THR A 252 8.57 -8.17 -15.39
N PRO A 253 8.46 -6.84 -15.17
CA PRO A 253 7.17 -6.16 -15.19
C PRO A 253 6.43 -6.50 -16.47
N PHE A 254 5.13 -6.72 -16.31
CA PHE A 254 4.24 -7.02 -17.43
C PHE A 254 4.44 -6.03 -18.59
N THR A 255 4.64 -6.56 -19.79
CA THR A 255 4.92 -5.79 -21.01
C THR A 255 3.77 -4.82 -21.34
N GLY A 256 4.06 -3.51 -21.50
CA GLY A 256 3.12 -2.49 -22.00
C GLY A 256 2.92 -1.27 -21.10
N ASP A 257 1.76 -0.59 -21.24
CA ASP A 257 1.29 0.52 -20.40
C ASP A 257 0.73 0.05 -19.02
N SER A 258 1.20 -1.08 -18.52
CA SER A 258 0.64 -1.71 -17.32
C SER A 258 0.80 -0.84 -16.07
N ASP A 259 -0.30 -0.66 -15.33
CA ASP A 259 -0.32 -0.02 -14.00
C ASP A 259 0.03 -1.00 -12.86
N ALA A 260 0.58 -2.17 -13.20
CA ALA A 260 0.87 -3.23 -12.26
C ALA A 260 1.73 -2.74 -11.07
N LYS A 261 1.41 -3.30 -9.90
CA LYS A 261 2.21 -3.14 -8.69
C LYS A 261 3.44 -4.05 -8.84
N TRP A 262 4.60 -3.58 -8.43
CA TRP A 262 5.83 -4.38 -8.36
C TRP A 262 5.88 -5.27 -7.11
N THR A 263 4.77 -5.41 -6.36
CA THR A 263 4.66 -6.37 -5.23
C THR A 263 4.88 -7.81 -5.68
N GLU A 264 4.50 -8.16 -6.93
CA GLU A 264 4.72 -9.50 -7.51
C GLU A 264 6.20 -9.87 -7.61
N ALA A 265 7.05 -8.86 -7.78
CA ALA A 265 8.48 -9.03 -7.88
C ALA A 265 9.10 -9.54 -6.55
N LEU A 266 8.39 -9.35 -5.44
CA LEU A 266 8.79 -9.81 -4.11
C LEU A 266 8.57 -11.31 -3.89
N VAL A 267 8.04 -12.02 -4.90
CA VAL A 267 7.76 -13.44 -4.83
C VAL A 267 8.90 -14.23 -5.50
N PRO A 268 9.63 -15.10 -4.76
CA PRO A 268 10.77 -15.84 -5.32
C PRO A 268 10.40 -16.85 -6.43
N GLY A 269 11.36 -17.10 -7.34
CA GLY A 269 11.47 -18.38 -8.06
C GLY A 269 10.49 -18.69 -9.20
N GLY A 270 10.09 -17.72 -10.02
CA GLY A 270 9.22 -17.99 -11.19
C GLY A 270 7.73 -18.20 -10.85
N LEU A 271 7.35 -18.00 -9.59
CA LEU A 271 5.95 -18.06 -9.18
C LEU A 271 5.01 -17.05 -9.86
N PRO A 272 5.44 -15.85 -10.29
CA PRO A 272 4.58 -14.97 -11.06
C PRO A 272 4.01 -15.63 -12.32
N ASP A 273 4.79 -16.49 -13.00
CA ASP A 273 4.30 -17.23 -14.18
C ASP A 273 3.32 -18.32 -13.79
N LEU A 274 3.63 -19.12 -12.76
CA LEU A 274 2.72 -20.15 -12.24
C LEU A 274 1.37 -19.55 -11.83
N TYR A 275 1.43 -18.44 -11.10
CA TYR A 275 0.25 -17.76 -10.61
C TYR A 275 -0.58 -17.18 -11.76
N ARG A 276 0.07 -16.56 -12.75
CA ARG A 276 -0.59 -16.10 -13.97
C ARG A 276 -1.21 -17.24 -14.78
N GLU A 277 -0.52 -18.38 -14.93
CA GLU A 277 -1.04 -19.58 -15.60
C GLU A 277 -2.32 -20.06 -14.91
N LEU A 278 -2.32 -20.15 -13.58
CA LEU A 278 -3.49 -20.56 -12.80
C LEU A 278 -4.66 -19.58 -12.98
N LEU A 279 -4.40 -18.28 -12.90
CA LEU A 279 -5.44 -17.26 -13.02
C LEU A 279 -5.96 -17.06 -14.45
N ALA A 280 -5.20 -17.48 -15.46
CA ALA A 280 -5.66 -17.49 -16.85
C ALA A 280 -6.65 -18.62 -17.14
N ARG A 281 -6.79 -19.60 -16.24
CA ARG A 281 -7.72 -20.72 -16.41
C ARG A 281 -9.19 -20.29 -16.25
N PRO A 282 -10.12 -20.87 -17.01
CA PRO A 282 -11.54 -20.51 -17.00
C PRO A 282 -12.25 -20.73 -15.65
N GLU A 283 -11.67 -21.54 -14.76
CA GLU A 283 -12.14 -21.84 -13.40
C GLU A 283 -11.91 -20.69 -12.42
N PHE A 284 -11.02 -19.75 -12.77
CA PHE A 284 -10.77 -18.53 -12.02
C PHE A 284 -11.32 -17.31 -12.74
N GLY A 285 -11.76 -16.36 -11.93
CA GLY A 285 -12.11 -15.01 -12.33
C GLY A 285 -11.72 -14.07 -11.19
N THR A 286 -12.48 -13.00 -11.04
CA THR A 286 -12.30 -12.01 -9.97
C THR A 286 -13.54 -11.90 -9.12
N LEU A 287 -13.42 -11.26 -7.96
CA LEU A 287 -14.57 -10.93 -7.13
C LEU A 287 -15.56 -10.00 -7.87
N GLY A 288 -15.09 -9.19 -8.82
CA GLY A 288 -15.94 -8.38 -9.69
C GLY A 288 -16.84 -9.19 -10.63
N ASP A 289 -16.50 -10.46 -10.91
CA ASP A 289 -17.39 -11.35 -11.67
C ASP A 289 -18.62 -11.74 -10.85
N TRP A 290 -18.48 -11.76 -9.52
CA TRP A 290 -19.56 -12.06 -8.58
C TRP A 290 -20.47 -10.87 -8.30
N GLY A 291 -19.94 -9.65 -8.23
CA GLY A 291 -20.72 -8.46 -7.88
C GLY A 291 -19.89 -7.23 -7.57
N ASP A 292 -20.55 -6.22 -6.97
CA ASP A 292 -19.91 -4.95 -6.63
C ASP A 292 -19.53 -4.90 -5.15
N VAL A 293 -18.28 -4.51 -4.90
CA VAL A 293 -17.78 -4.20 -3.56
C VAL A 293 -17.96 -2.71 -3.28
N TYR A 294 -18.53 -2.37 -2.13
CA TYR A 294 -18.82 -0.99 -1.74
C TYR A 294 -18.56 -0.76 -0.24
N LEU A 295 -18.37 0.52 0.12
CA LEU A 295 -18.19 0.95 1.51
C LEU A 295 -19.53 0.89 2.25
N GLY A 296 -19.50 0.51 3.52
CA GLY A 296 -20.66 0.62 4.40
C GLY A 296 -21.01 2.07 4.77
N THR A 297 -22.08 2.19 5.54
CA THR A 297 -22.59 3.47 6.06
C THR A 297 -21.51 4.26 6.81
N VAL A 298 -21.39 5.57 6.52
CA VAL A 298 -20.47 6.48 7.21
C VAL A 298 -21.26 7.36 8.17
N THR A 299 -21.20 7.04 9.46
CA THR A 299 -21.95 7.76 10.50
C THR A 299 -21.38 9.14 10.78
N GLY A 300 -20.04 9.26 10.83
CA GLY A 300 -19.33 10.46 11.31
C GLY A 300 -18.97 10.41 12.79
N ASN A 301 -19.74 9.65 13.59
CA ASN A 301 -19.50 9.38 15.00
C ASN A 301 -20.14 8.04 15.38
N ASN A 302 -19.38 6.94 15.30
CA ASN A 302 -19.93 5.60 15.61
C ASN A 302 -20.41 5.50 17.06
N HIS A 303 -19.77 6.18 18.01
CA HIS A 303 -20.15 6.10 19.42
C HIS A 303 -21.57 6.60 19.67
N TYR A 304 -21.94 7.70 19.00
CA TYR A 304 -23.29 8.26 19.08
C TYR A 304 -24.31 7.46 18.24
N PHE A 305 -24.00 7.18 16.98
CA PHE A 305 -25.01 6.59 16.08
C PHE A 305 -25.22 5.08 16.25
N THR A 306 -24.31 4.36 16.92
CA THR A 306 -24.43 2.91 17.09
C THR A 306 -24.71 2.59 18.54
N LEU A 307 -25.84 1.93 18.80
CA LEU A 307 -26.39 1.73 20.12
C LEU A 307 -26.29 0.28 20.56
N THR A 308 -26.02 0.07 21.84
CA THR A 308 -26.31 -1.20 22.51
C THR A 308 -27.81 -1.29 22.83
N ALA A 309 -28.30 -2.49 23.16
CA ALA A 309 -29.68 -2.64 23.66
C ALA A 309 -29.93 -1.78 24.92
N GLY A 310 -28.95 -1.70 25.83
CA GLY A 310 -29.03 -0.87 27.02
C GLY A 310 -29.06 0.64 26.72
N ASP A 311 -28.37 1.10 25.67
CA ASP A 311 -28.47 2.50 25.24
C ASP A 311 -29.88 2.81 24.71
N ALA A 312 -30.44 1.94 23.87
CA ALA A 312 -31.80 2.10 23.34
C ALA A 312 -32.85 2.13 24.47
N GLU A 313 -32.73 1.22 25.45
CA GLU A 313 -33.61 1.18 26.62
C GLU A 313 -33.46 2.43 27.50
N LYS A 314 -32.21 2.83 27.82
CA LYS A 314 -31.90 4.03 28.61
C LYS A 314 -32.57 5.29 28.06
N TRP A 315 -32.56 5.44 26.73
CA TRP A 315 -33.14 6.59 26.05
C TRP A 315 -34.60 6.38 25.63
N SER A 316 -35.15 5.19 25.89
CA SER A 316 -36.49 4.75 25.47
C SER A 316 -36.73 4.94 23.97
N ILE A 317 -35.70 4.69 23.15
CA ILE A 317 -35.78 4.82 21.69
C ILE A 317 -36.60 3.64 21.15
N PRO A 318 -37.68 3.89 20.39
CA PRO A 318 -38.52 2.81 19.87
C PRO A 318 -37.82 2.03 18.75
N ASP A 319 -38.21 0.78 18.55
CA ASP A 319 -37.63 -0.11 17.53
C ASP A 319 -37.80 0.44 16.10
N GLU A 320 -38.88 1.20 15.82
CA GLU A 320 -39.07 1.85 14.50
C GLU A 320 -38.00 2.90 14.16
N ASP A 321 -37.35 3.48 15.17
CA ASP A 321 -36.26 4.44 15.01
C ASP A 321 -34.87 3.77 15.02
N LEU A 322 -34.84 2.44 15.02
CA LEU A 322 -33.63 1.63 15.08
C LEU A 322 -33.52 0.72 13.86
N VAL A 323 -32.29 0.55 13.37
CA VAL A 323 -32.00 -0.44 12.32
C VAL A 323 -30.91 -1.40 12.79
N ALA A 324 -31.15 -2.69 12.64
CA ALA A 324 -30.15 -3.71 12.94
C ALA A 324 -28.94 -3.59 12.00
N ILE A 325 -27.75 -3.59 12.58
CA ILE A 325 -26.47 -3.55 11.87
C ILE A 325 -25.55 -4.68 12.35
N SER A 326 -24.64 -5.11 11.47
CA SER A 326 -23.43 -5.76 11.93
C SER A 326 -22.68 -4.79 12.86
N PRO A 327 -22.30 -5.21 14.08
CA PRO A 327 -21.57 -4.33 15.00
C PRO A 327 -20.32 -3.71 14.34
N PRO A 328 -19.93 -2.49 14.72
CA PRO A 328 -18.75 -1.83 14.15
C PRO A 328 -17.47 -2.67 14.28
N GLY A 329 -16.70 -2.74 13.19
CA GLY A 329 -15.49 -3.54 13.09
C GLY A 329 -15.72 -4.93 12.47
N SER A 330 -14.65 -5.71 12.40
CA SER A 330 -14.64 -7.01 11.70
C SER A 330 -14.27 -8.18 12.60
N ARG A 331 -14.10 -7.97 13.91
CA ARG A 331 -13.58 -9.00 14.84
C ARG A 331 -14.45 -10.25 14.91
N HIS A 332 -15.76 -10.10 14.77
CA HIS A 332 -16.76 -11.18 14.78
C HIS A 332 -16.92 -11.88 13.42
N LEU A 333 -16.45 -11.27 12.33
CA LEU A 333 -16.58 -11.80 10.97
C LEU A 333 -15.48 -12.83 10.67
N ARG A 334 -15.46 -13.91 11.45
CA ARG A 334 -14.44 -14.98 11.40
C ARG A 334 -14.97 -16.30 10.85
N GLY A 335 -16.28 -16.52 10.85
CA GLY A 335 -16.94 -17.70 10.29
C GLY A 335 -17.27 -17.58 8.80
N LEU A 336 -18.05 -18.53 8.30
CA LEU A 336 -18.53 -18.54 6.90
C LEU A 336 -19.78 -17.68 6.69
N ALA A 337 -20.55 -17.44 7.74
CA ALA A 337 -21.79 -16.66 7.74
C ALA A 337 -21.94 -15.89 9.06
N PHE A 338 -22.72 -14.81 9.02
CA PHE A 338 -23.15 -14.03 10.16
C PHE A 338 -24.68 -14.05 10.19
N SER A 339 -25.25 -14.74 11.18
CA SER A 339 -26.68 -15.01 11.29
C SER A 339 -27.37 -14.08 12.29
N SER A 340 -28.71 -14.03 12.26
CA SER A 340 -29.48 -13.29 13.27
C SER A 340 -29.27 -13.85 14.68
N LYS A 341 -28.90 -15.13 14.82
CA LYS A 341 -28.53 -15.72 16.12
C LYS A 341 -27.23 -15.10 16.64
N ASP A 342 -26.21 -15.01 15.79
CA ASP A 342 -24.93 -14.40 16.15
C ASP A 342 -25.11 -12.93 16.57
N LEU A 343 -25.92 -12.18 15.83
CA LEU A 343 -26.25 -10.80 16.18
C LEU A 343 -26.93 -10.70 17.56
N ARG A 344 -27.94 -11.54 17.84
CA ARG A 344 -28.62 -11.54 19.14
C ARG A 344 -27.67 -11.87 20.28
N GLU A 345 -26.83 -12.89 20.13
CA GLU A 345 -25.83 -13.27 21.15
C GLU A 345 -24.80 -12.15 21.39
N MET A 346 -24.37 -11.47 20.34
CA MET A 346 -23.46 -10.34 20.46
C MET A 346 -24.11 -9.14 21.14
N THR A 347 -25.33 -8.77 20.73
CA THR A 347 -26.08 -7.66 21.33
C THR A 347 -26.38 -7.93 22.81
N ALA A 348 -26.72 -9.17 23.18
CA ALA A 348 -26.90 -9.58 24.57
C ALA A 348 -25.61 -9.44 25.40
N ARG A 349 -24.43 -9.49 24.77
CA ARG A 349 -23.12 -9.24 25.40
C ARG A 349 -22.69 -7.76 25.32
N GLY A 350 -23.60 -6.86 24.99
CA GLY A 350 -23.34 -5.41 24.92
C GLY A 350 -22.69 -4.93 23.62
N ALA A 351 -22.75 -5.71 22.53
CA ALA A 351 -22.32 -5.21 21.23
C ALA A 351 -23.29 -4.13 20.70
N ARG A 352 -22.73 -3.13 20.00
CA ARG A 352 -23.48 -2.05 19.35
C ARG A 352 -24.12 -2.53 18.04
N GLY A 353 -25.14 -3.37 18.13
CA GLY A 353 -25.84 -4.00 17.01
C GLY A 353 -26.99 -3.17 16.42
N LEU A 354 -27.22 -1.96 16.91
CA LEU A 354 -28.33 -1.09 16.50
C LEU A 354 -27.77 0.23 15.94
N LEU A 355 -28.39 0.75 14.88
CA LEU A 355 -28.12 2.08 14.33
C LEU A 355 -29.30 2.99 14.69
N PHE A 356 -29.00 4.13 15.31
CA PHE A 356 -29.98 5.21 15.50
C PHE A 356 -30.35 5.79 14.14
N PHE A 357 -31.60 5.58 13.73
CA PHE A 357 -32.08 5.89 12.38
C PHE A 357 -33.56 6.32 12.39
N PRO A 358 -33.91 7.37 13.16
CA PRO A 358 -35.30 7.80 13.29
C PRO A 358 -35.89 8.34 12.00
N ASP A 359 -37.22 8.36 11.88
CA ASP A 359 -37.88 8.95 10.72
C ASP A 359 -37.36 10.37 10.42
N LEU A 360 -37.25 10.69 9.12
CA LEU A 360 -36.67 11.96 8.69
C LEU A 360 -37.55 13.16 9.06
N ASN A 361 -38.87 13.00 8.98
CA ASN A 361 -39.82 14.09 9.14
C ASN A 361 -40.47 14.05 10.53
N GLU A 362 -40.68 12.85 11.07
CA GLU A 362 -41.38 12.64 12.33
C GLU A 362 -40.57 11.75 13.31
N PRO A 363 -39.38 12.19 13.78
CA PRO A 363 -38.69 11.47 14.85
C PRO A 363 -39.61 11.34 16.07
N SER A 364 -39.59 10.18 16.73
CA SER A 364 -40.33 9.99 17.98
C SER A 364 -39.86 10.97 19.06
N ALA A 365 -40.70 11.24 20.07
CA ALA A 365 -40.32 12.12 21.18
C ALA A 365 -39.04 11.66 21.92
N PRO A 366 -38.83 10.36 22.19
CA PRO A 366 -37.55 9.85 22.69
C PRO A 366 -36.36 10.16 21.76
N SER A 367 -36.52 9.95 20.46
CA SER A 367 -35.47 10.23 19.47
C SER A 367 -35.12 11.71 19.37
N ARG A 368 -36.10 12.63 19.49
CA ARG A 368 -35.83 14.07 19.56
C ARG A 368 -34.98 14.44 20.77
N ARG A 369 -35.29 13.89 21.95
CA ARG A 369 -34.45 14.08 23.15
C ARG A 369 -33.03 13.54 22.95
N TYR A 370 -32.88 12.41 22.26
CA TYR A 370 -31.56 11.86 21.93
C TYR A 370 -30.78 12.74 20.94
N ILE A 371 -31.47 13.36 19.97
CA ILE A 371 -30.89 14.34 19.05
C ILE A 371 -30.42 15.59 19.80
N GLU A 372 -31.26 16.18 20.65
CA GLU A 372 -30.92 17.33 21.50
C GLU A 372 -29.71 17.03 22.40
N HIS A 373 -29.64 15.80 22.94
CA HIS A 373 -28.47 15.35 23.69
C HIS A 373 -27.21 15.31 22.82
N GLY A 374 -27.29 14.78 21.59
CA GLY A 374 -26.17 14.80 20.65
C GLY A 374 -25.71 16.22 20.30
N GLU A 375 -26.63 17.19 20.26
CA GLU A 375 -26.32 18.60 20.06
C GLU A 375 -25.57 19.20 21.24
N SER A 376 -25.97 18.85 22.46
CA SER A 376 -25.29 19.25 23.70
C SER A 376 -23.86 18.68 23.81
N GLU A 377 -23.61 17.51 23.22
CA GLU A 377 -22.28 16.88 23.15
C GLU A 377 -21.44 17.34 21.93
N GLY A 378 -21.98 18.19 21.07
CA GLY A 378 -21.27 18.71 19.90
C GLY A 378 -21.11 17.70 18.75
N VAL A 379 -21.91 16.63 18.71
CA VAL A 379 -21.83 15.58 17.67
C VAL A 379 -22.05 16.16 16.26
N GLN A 380 -22.90 17.19 16.14
CA GLN A 380 -23.19 17.94 14.92
C GLN A 380 -21.94 18.61 14.31
N HIS A 381 -20.91 18.89 15.11
CA HIS A 381 -19.67 19.54 14.63
C HIS A 381 -18.69 18.56 13.97
N ALA A 382 -18.89 17.24 14.14
CA ALA A 382 -18.08 16.24 13.45
C ALA A 382 -18.20 16.43 11.92
N TYR A 383 -17.09 16.28 11.19
CA TYR A 383 -16.99 16.62 9.77
C TYR A 383 -18.15 16.09 8.90
N LYS A 384 -18.54 14.82 9.09
CA LYS A 384 -19.63 14.18 8.32
C LYS A 384 -21.02 14.59 8.78
N CYS A 385 -21.19 14.99 10.04
CA CYS A 385 -22.46 15.51 10.56
C CYS A 385 -22.69 16.93 10.06
N ARG A 386 -21.65 17.77 10.07
CA ARG A 386 -21.71 19.18 9.64
C ARG A 386 -22.14 19.37 8.18
N VAL A 387 -21.77 18.44 7.30
CA VAL A 387 -22.07 18.51 5.86
C VAL A 387 -23.34 17.75 5.47
N ARG A 388 -24.14 17.31 6.46
CA ARG A 388 -25.36 16.51 6.28
C ARG A 388 -26.55 17.28 6.83
N ALA A 389 -27.66 17.26 6.11
CA ALA A 389 -28.90 17.91 6.51
C ALA A 389 -30.06 16.89 6.47
N PRO A 390 -30.75 16.62 7.60
CA PRO A 390 -30.34 17.00 8.96
C PRO A 390 -29.10 16.21 9.42
N TRP A 391 -28.33 16.77 10.36
CA TRP A 391 -27.01 16.24 10.77
C TRP A 391 -27.07 14.80 11.34
N TRP A 392 -28.22 14.43 11.91
CA TRP A 392 -28.47 13.14 12.56
C TRP A 392 -28.99 12.04 11.62
N ARG A 393 -29.47 12.37 10.40
CA ARG A 393 -30.01 11.34 9.48
C ARG A 393 -28.91 10.66 8.67
N VAL A 394 -28.32 9.61 9.21
CA VAL A 394 -27.19 8.90 8.59
C VAL A 394 -27.57 8.27 7.23
N PRO A 395 -26.89 8.59 6.11
CA PRO A 395 -27.16 7.92 4.82
C PRO A 395 -26.88 6.42 4.91
N THR A 396 -27.85 5.59 4.52
CA THR A 396 -27.70 4.14 4.47
C THR A 396 -27.29 3.66 3.09
N VAL A 397 -26.71 2.46 3.05
CA VAL A 397 -26.37 1.73 1.83
C VAL A 397 -27.28 0.51 1.70
N ARG A 398 -27.27 -0.16 0.54
CA ARG A 398 -27.98 -1.44 0.39
C ARG A 398 -27.43 -2.49 1.37
N VAL A 399 -28.31 -3.39 1.85
CA VAL A 399 -27.90 -4.58 2.62
C VAL A 399 -27.02 -5.47 1.72
N PRO A 400 -25.79 -5.83 2.15
CA PRO A 400 -24.93 -6.68 1.34
C PRO A 400 -25.37 -8.14 1.40
N ASP A 401 -25.07 -8.91 0.34
CA ASP A 401 -25.18 -10.37 0.36
C ASP A 401 -24.06 -10.99 1.20
N LEU A 402 -22.84 -10.42 1.15
CA LEU A 402 -21.69 -10.82 1.94
C LEU A 402 -20.96 -9.60 2.51
N PHE A 403 -20.43 -9.73 3.71
CA PHE A 403 -19.43 -8.81 4.25
C PHE A 403 -18.04 -9.18 3.72
N PHE A 404 -17.20 -8.16 3.47
CA PHE A 404 -15.82 -8.31 3.09
C PHE A 404 -14.90 -7.55 4.05
N THR A 405 -14.04 -8.26 4.77
CA THR A 405 -13.12 -7.62 5.73
C THR A 405 -11.98 -6.94 4.97
N TYR A 406 -11.93 -5.62 5.07
CA TYR A 406 -11.02 -4.82 4.26
C TYR A 406 -9.68 -4.52 4.93
N MET A 407 -9.59 -4.55 6.27
CA MET A 407 -8.36 -4.42 7.04
C MET A 407 -8.12 -5.70 7.84
N ASN A 408 -7.03 -6.41 7.53
CA ASN A 408 -6.79 -7.76 7.99
C ASN A 408 -5.39 -7.93 8.55
N HIS A 409 -5.29 -8.52 9.75
CA HIS A 409 -4.00 -8.96 10.28
C HIS A 409 -3.61 -10.31 9.68
N ASP A 410 -4.54 -11.27 9.65
CA ASP A 410 -4.40 -12.59 9.08
C ASP A 410 -4.68 -12.58 7.57
N VAL A 411 -5.96 -12.64 7.17
CA VAL A 411 -6.39 -12.70 5.77
C VAL A 411 -7.75 -12.03 5.59
N PRO A 412 -8.09 -11.56 4.38
CA PRO A 412 -9.45 -11.13 4.08
C PRO A 412 -10.45 -12.28 4.21
N ARG A 413 -11.67 -11.93 4.66
CA ARG A 413 -12.81 -12.83 4.81
C ARG A 413 -13.96 -12.32 3.98
N LEU A 414 -14.64 -13.25 3.31
CA LEU A 414 -16.01 -13.09 2.87
C LEU A 414 -16.90 -13.83 3.85
N VAL A 415 -17.95 -13.18 4.34
CA VAL A 415 -18.90 -13.75 5.32
C VAL A 415 -20.31 -13.52 4.82
N ALA A 416 -21.09 -14.58 4.64
CA ALA A 416 -22.48 -14.45 4.22
C ALA A 416 -23.31 -13.65 5.24
N ASN A 417 -24.09 -12.68 4.77
CA ASN A 417 -24.94 -11.86 5.62
C ASN A 417 -26.33 -12.51 5.78
N ASP A 418 -26.36 -13.67 6.44
CA ASP A 418 -27.60 -14.40 6.70
C ASP A 418 -28.54 -13.64 7.66
N ALA A 419 -27.97 -12.77 8.51
CA ALA A 419 -28.70 -11.84 9.35
C ALA A 419 -29.47 -10.76 8.55
N ARG A 420 -29.10 -10.54 7.28
CA ARG A 420 -29.67 -9.51 6.40
C ARG A 420 -29.60 -8.08 6.98
N VAL A 421 -28.50 -7.77 7.64
CA VAL A 421 -28.32 -6.47 8.32
C VAL A 421 -27.43 -5.51 7.54
N LEU A 422 -27.59 -4.21 7.82
CA LEU A 422 -26.70 -3.17 7.32
C LEU A 422 -25.31 -3.25 7.97
N HIS A 423 -24.37 -2.45 7.46
CA HIS A 423 -23.01 -2.37 7.99
C HIS A 423 -22.45 -0.96 7.85
N LEU A 424 -21.42 -0.68 8.64
CA LEU A 424 -20.69 0.58 8.60
C LEU A 424 -19.44 0.46 7.73
N ASN A 425 -18.82 1.59 7.41
CA ASN A 425 -17.57 1.67 6.64
C ASN A 425 -16.33 1.01 7.28
N SER A 426 -16.48 0.41 8.47
CA SER A 426 -15.49 -0.45 9.11
C SER A 426 -15.40 -1.86 8.48
N VAL A 427 -16.33 -2.18 7.57
CA VAL A 427 -16.36 -3.38 6.75
C VAL A 427 -16.83 -2.97 5.34
N HIS A 428 -16.50 -3.74 4.32
CA HIS A 428 -17.09 -3.56 2.99
C HIS A 428 -18.26 -4.52 2.79
N GLY A 429 -19.18 -4.13 1.91
CA GLY A 429 -20.26 -4.98 1.43
C GLY A 429 -19.93 -5.49 0.04
N LEU A 430 -20.30 -6.74 -0.22
CA LEU A 430 -20.40 -7.31 -1.56
C LEU A 430 -21.87 -7.57 -1.82
N ALA A 431 -22.43 -6.99 -2.88
CA ALA A 431 -23.72 -7.47 -3.38
C ALA A 431 -23.58 -8.10 -4.75
N LEU A 432 -24.17 -9.27 -4.84
CA LEU A 432 -23.99 -10.23 -5.90
C LEU A 432 -24.89 -9.91 -7.08
N LYS A 433 -24.42 -10.24 -8.27
CA LYS A 433 -25.20 -10.10 -9.50
C LYS A 433 -26.45 -10.99 -9.46
N LYS A 434 -27.50 -10.52 -10.14
CA LYS A 434 -28.74 -11.29 -10.33
C LYS A 434 -28.44 -12.64 -10.98
N GLY A 435 -29.05 -13.71 -10.47
CA GLY A 435 -28.93 -15.08 -10.97
C GLY A 435 -27.85 -15.91 -10.27
N ILE A 436 -26.91 -15.30 -9.56
CA ILE A 436 -25.84 -16.03 -8.84
C ILE A 436 -25.83 -15.76 -7.33
N GLN A 437 -26.81 -15.02 -6.79
CA GLN A 437 -26.83 -14.68 -5.36
C GLN A 437 -26.93 -15.92 -4.46
N GLY A 438 -27.78 -16.88 -4.80
CA GLY A 438 -27.93 -18.12 -4.03
C GLY A 438 -26.62 -18.92 -3.98
N LEU A 439 -25.94 -19.06 -5.12
CA LEU A 439 -24.64 -19.73 -5.20
C LEU A 439 -23.57 -19.00 -4.38
N GLY A 440 -23.52 -17.66 -4.49
CA GLY A 440 -22.49 -16.87 -3.81
C GLY A 440 -22.68 -16.84 -2.29
N ARG A 441 -23.91 -16.65 -1.79
CA ARG A 441 -24.20 -16.71 -0.35
C ARG A 441 -23.90 -18.09 0.23
N ASP A 442 -24.17 -19.14 -0.53
CA ASP A 442 -23.90 -20.51 -0.11
C ASP A 442 -22.39 -20.80 -0.05
N LEU A 443 -21.65 -20.56 -1.14
CA LEU A 443 -20.31 -21.13 -1.32
C LEU A 443 -19.15 -20.12 -1.34
N LEU A 444 -19.37 -18.85 -1.67
CA LEU A 444 -18.26 -17.93 -1.96
C LEU A 444 -17.41 -17.64 -0.73
N SER A 445 -18.01 -17.53 0.46
CA SER A 445 -17.29 -17.30 1.72
C SER A 445 -16.23 -18.37 2.00
N MET A 446 -16.56 -19.63 1.71
CA MET A 446 -15.66 -20.76 1.84
C MET A 446 -14.70 -20.88 0.66
N ALA A 447 -15.22 -20.73 -0.56
CA ALA A 447 -14.43 -20.90 -1.78
C ALA A 447 -13.29 -19.89 -1.90
N ALA A 448 -13.46 -18.67 -1.40
CA ALA A 448 -12.43 -17.65 -1.35
C ALA A 448 -11.29 -17.97 -0.35
N LEU A 449 -11.45 -18.97 0.52
CA LEU A 449 -10.41 -19.45 1.42
C LEU A 449 -9.47 -20.45 0.72
N ASN A 450 -8.93 -20.09 -0.43
CA ASN A 450 -7.96 -20.92 -1.17
C ASN A 450 -6.64 -20.17 -1.36
N SER A 451 -5.57 -20.92 -1.62
CA SER A 451 -4.21 -20.37 -1.72
C SER A 451 -4.04 -19.36 -2.86
N ALA A 452 -4.75 -19.51 -3.98
CA ALA A 452 -4.68 -18.56 -5.09
C ALA A 452 -5.30 -17.21 -4.70
N THR A 453 -6.52 -17.23 -4.17
CA THR A 453 -7.22 -16.02 -3.68
C THR A 453 -6.41 -15.32 -2.58
N LEU A 454 -5.86 -16.07 -1.63
CA LEU A 454 -5.11 -15.49 -0.52
C LEU A 454 -3.72 -14.96 -0.91
N LEU A 455 -3.04 -15.58 -1.87
CA LEU A 455 -1.84 -14.99 -2.48
C LEU A 455 -2.20 -13.69 -3.22
N GLY A 456 -3.30 -13.69 -3.98
CA GLY A 456 -3.81 -12.49 -4.65
C GLY A 456 -4.12 -11.35 -3.70
N ALA A 457 -4.62 -11.65 -2.50
CA ALA A 457 -4.84 -10.65 -1.46
C ALA A 457 -3.53 -9.95 -1.05
N GLU A 458 -2.44 -10.69 -0.85
CA GLU A 458 -1.13 -10.11 -0.49
C GLU A 458 -0.52 -9.31 -1.65
N LEU A 459 -0.71 -9.75 -2.89
CA LEU A 459 -0.21 -9.08 -4.09
C LEU A 459 -0.95 -7.77 -4.40
N LEU A 460 -2.28 -7.78 -4.26
CA LEU A 460 -3.14 -6.63 -4.58
C LEU A 460 -3.30 -5.68 -3.40
N GLY A 461 -3.25 -6.17 -2.17
CA GLY A 461 -3.48 -5.40 -0.96
C GLY A 461 -2.37 -4.40 -0.67
N ARG A 462 -2.71 -3.39 0.12
CA ARG A 462 -1.77 -2.39 0.65
C ARG A 462 -1.34 -2.82 2.03
N SER A 463 -0.04 -2.89 2.25
CA SER A 463 0.50 -3.09 3.59
C SER A 463 0.56 -1.76 4.34
N TYR A 464 0.08 -1.75 5.58
CA TYR A 464 0.21 -0.64 6.52
C TYR A 464 1.00 -1.09 7.75
N GLY A 465 1.53 -0.11 8.50
CA GLY A 465 2.22 -0.36 9.77
C GLY A 465 1.38 -1.22 10.73
N GLY A 466 2.05 -2.00 11.58
CA GLY A 466 1.39 -3.01 12.42
C GLY A 466 1.05 -4.30 11.67
N GLY A 467 1.51 -4.45 10.43
CA GLY A 467 1.30 -5.65 9.62
C GLY A 467 -0.14 -5.78 9.15
N ILE A 468 -0.85 -4.68 8.91
CA ILE A 468 -2.24 -4.72 8.42
C ILE A 468 -2.25 -4.78 6.89
N LEU A 469 -2.96 -5.76 6.32
CA LEU A 469 -3.28 -5.84 4.90
C LEU A 469 -4.63 -5.16 4.64
N LYS A 470 -4.63 -4.13 3.80
CA LYS A 470 -5.82 -3.39 3.41
C LYS A 470 -6.18 -3.62 1.95
N LEU A 471 -7.46 -3.90 1.67
CA LEU A 471 -7.99 -4.03 0.31
C LEU A 471 -9.13 -3.04 0.12
N GLU A 472 -8.88 -1.95 -0.61
CA GLU A 472 -9.92 -0.99 -0.99
C GLU A 472 -10.88 -1.61 -2.01
N PRO A 473 -12.10 -1.07 -2.24
CA PRO A 473 -13.09 -1.69 -3.13
C PRO A 473 -12.57 -2.03 -4.53
N LYS A 474 -11.78 -1.14 -5.14
CA LYS A 474 -11.18 -1.38 -6.46
C LYS A 474 -10.15 -2.53 -6.47
N GLU A 475 -9.45 -2.74 -5.35
CA GLU A 475 -8.49 -3.84 -5.20
C GLU A 475 -9.24 -5.14 -4.89
N ALA A 476 -10.26 -5.08 -4.03
CA ALA A 476 -11.13 -6.21 -3.72
C ALA A 476 -11.84 -6.75 -4.97
N LEU A 477 -12.33 -5.88 -5.87
CA LEU A 477 -12.95 -6.30 -7.13
C LEU A 477 -12.00 -7.10 -8.03
N ARG A 478 -10.69 -6.86 -7.94
CA ARG A 478 -9.66 -7.59 -8.71
C ARG A 478 -9.18 -8.85 -8.00
N LEU A 479 -9.62 -9.10 -6.77
CA LEU A 479 -9.22 -10.26 -5.99
C LEU A 479 -9.58 -11.54 -6.74
N PRO A 480 -8.62 -12.42 -7.03
CA PRO A 480 -8.92 -13.66 -7.73
C PRO A 480 -9.84 -14.55 -6.91
N ALA A 481 -10.85 -15.11 -7.55
CA ALA A 481 -11.81 -15.99 -6.92
C ALA A 481 -12.24 -17.10 -7.91
N PRO A 482 -12.65 -18.27 -7.43
CA PRO A 482 -13.29 -19.26 -8.29
C PRO A 482 -14.46 -18.64 -9.06
N ALA A 483 -14.51 -18.87 -10.37
CA ALA A 483 -15.54 -18.32 -11.23
C ALA A 483 -16.93 -18.89 -10.88
N PRO A 484 -18.02 -18.11 -11.01
CA PRO A 484 -19.37 -18.59 -10.67
C PRO A 484 -19.76 -19.91 -11.36
N ARG A 485 -19.44 -20.05 -12.65
CA ARG A 485 -19.70 -21.28 -13.42
C ARG A 485 -19.00 -22.50 -12.82
N TRP A 486 -17.76 -22.32 -12.38
CA TRP A 486 -16.95 -23.39 -11.82
C TRP A 486 -17.46 -23.78 -10.45
N LEU A 487 -17.75 -22.77 -9.61
CA LEU A 487 -18.26 -23.01 -8.27
C LEU A 487 -19.62 -23.72 -8.27
N LYS A 488 -20.44 -23.49 -9.29
CA LYS A 488 -21.67 -24.25 -9.52
C LYS A 488 -21.38 -25.72 -9.79
N ALA A 489 -20.38 -26.04 -10.61
CA ALA A 489 -20.01 -27.41 -10.97
C ALA A 489 -19.45 -28.20 -9.78
N VAL A 490 -18.57 -27.58 -8.97
CA VAL A 490 -17.90 -28.25 -7.83
C VAL A 490 -18.62 -28.05 -6.49
N GLY A 491 -19.84 -27.50 -6.52
CA GLY A 491 -20.55 -27.09 -5.31
C GLY A 491 -20.84 -28.23 -4.33
N SER A 492 -21.05 -29.45 -4.81
CA SER A 492 -21.24 -30.64 -3.97
C SER A 492 -19.98 -30.98 -3.15
N GLU A 493 -18.80 -30.93 -3.77
CA GLU A 493 -17.51 -31.18 -3.11
C GLU A 493 -17.25 -30.17 -2.00
N LEU A 494 -17.55 -28.89 -2.26
CA LEU A 494 -17.43 -27.83 -1.27
C LEU A 494 -18.42 -28.01 -0.10
N ARG A 495 -19.70 -28.30 -0.38
CA ARG A 495 -20.68 -28.53 0.70
C ARG A 495 -20.28 -29.70 1.61
N ALA A 496 -19.68 -30.75 1.05
CA ALA A 496 -19.22 -31.91 1.82
C ALA A 496 -18.13 -31.56 2.86
N ILE A 497 -17.28 -30.56 2.58
CA ILE A 497 -16.23 -30.12 3.52
C ILE A 497 -16.65 -28.96 4.43
N ARG A 498 -17.83 -28.35 4.22
CA ARG A 498 -18.31 -27.19 4.99
C ARG A 498 -18.20 -27.38 6.52
N PRO A 499 -18.62 -28.50 7.13
CA PRO A 499 -18.53 -28.66 8.59
C PRO A 499 -17.08 -28.62 9.09
N LYS A 500 -16.15 -29.22 8.34
CA LYS A 500 -14.72 -29.24 8.68
C LYS A 500 -14.11 -27.83 8.60
N VAL A 501 -14.42 -27.10 7.52
CA VAL A 501 -13.95 -25.72 7.32
C VAL A 501 -14.51 -24.80 8.42
N ALA A 502 -15.81 -24.90 8.72
CA ALA A 502 -16.45 -24.10 9.76
C ALA A 502 -15.80 -24.36 11.13
N ALA A 503 -15.57 -25.62 11.50
CA ALA A 503 -14.91 -25.99 12.75
C ALA A 503 -13.48 -25.43 12.84
N ALA A 504 -12.70 -25.52 11.76
CA ALA A 504 -11.34 -24.98 11.70
C ALA A 504 -11.32 -23.46 11.91
N LEU A 505 -12.25 -22.71 11.28
CA LEU A 505 -12.38 -21.27 11.45
C LEU A 505 -12.75 -20.87 12.88
N VAL A 506 -13.69 -21.58 13.51
CA VAL A 506 -14.09 -21.33 14.91
C VAL A 506 -12.91 -21.55 15.87
N SER A 507 -12.07 -22.56 15.62
CA SER A 507 -10.84 -22.80 16.40
C SER A 507 -9.66 -21.90 16.03
N GLY A 508 -9.84 -20.92 15.13
CA GLY A 508 -8.76 -20.03 14.67
C GLY A 508 -7.71 -20.71 13.78
N ARG A 509 -7.94 -21.96 13.34
CA ARG A 509 -7.03 -22.74 12.49
C ARG A 509 -7.25 -22.44 11.01
N ILE A 510 -6.91 -21.23 10.61
CA ILE A 510 -7.18 -20.70 9.27
C ILE A 510 -6.45 -21.49 8.19
N ASP A 511 -5.20 -21.87 8.43
CA ASP A 511 -4.42 -22.63 7.46
C ASP A 511 -4.99 -24.04 7.23
N ASP A 512 -5.65 -24.64 8.24
CA ASP A 512 -6.39 -25.90 8.05
C ASP A 512 -7.60 -25.71 7.15
N ALA A 513 -8.39 -24.65 7.39
CA ALA A 513 -9.53 -24.30 6.54
C ALA A 513 -9.09 -24.11 5.08
N VAL A 514 -7.97 -23.40 4.85
CA VAL A 514 -7.43 -23.18 3.51
C VAL A 514 -6.95 -24.49 2.88
N ARG A 515 -6.28 -25.36 3.63
CA ARG A 515 -5.85 -26.67 3.13
C ARG A 515 -7.02 -27.55 2.70
N GLU A 516 -8.12 -27.55 3.45
CA GLU A 516 -9.33 -28.31 3.08
C GLU A 516 -9.95 -27.78 1.78
N VAL A 517 -10.06 -26.46 1.64
CA VAL A 517 -10.61 -25.83 0.42
C VAL A 517 -9.69 -26.05 -0.78
N ASP A 518 -8.37 -25.91 -0.62
CA ASP A 518 -7.39 -26.22 -1.67
C ASP A 518 -7.49 -27.69 -2.10
N ARG A 519 -7.65 -28.61 -1.15
CA ARG A 519 -7.77 -30.05 -1.47
C ARG A 519 -9.01 -30.31 -2.33
N ALA A 520 -10.14 -29.68 -2.02
CA ALA A 520 -11.33 -29.76 -2.84
C ALA A 520 -11.11 -29.08 -4.20
N LEU A 521 -10.89 -27.76 -4.21
CA LEU A 521 -10.89 -26.97 -5.44
C LEU A 521 -9.67 -27.17 -6.33
N LEU A 522 -8.46 -27.05 -5.76
CA LEU A 522 -7.22 -27.07 -6.54
C LEU A 522 -6.78 -28.49 -6.85
N LEU A 523 -6.71 -29.36 -5.84
CA LEU A 523 -6.11 -30.69 -6.00
C LEU A 523 -7.07 -31.69 -6.65
N ARG A 524 -8.32 -31.79 -6.17
CA ARG A 524 -9.28 -32.78 -6.65
C ARG A 524 -10.02 -32.32 -7.89
N SER A 525 -10.70 -31.18 -7.82
CA SER A 525 -11.54 -30.74 -8.93
C SER A 525 -10.72 -30.19 -10.10
N LEU A 526 -9.77 -29.29 -9.84
CA LEU A 526 -8.93 -28.67 -10.89
C LEU A 526 -7.72 -29.53 -11.31
N ARG A 527 -7.37 -30.56 -10.52
CA ARG A 527 -6.17 -31.40 -10.71
C ARG A 527 -4.88 -30.58 -10.82
N PHE A 528 -4.82 -29.47 -10.10
CA PHE A 528 -3.61 -28.66 -9.98
C PHE A 528 -2.58 -29.41 -9.12
N PRO A 529 -1.31 -29.54 -9.55
CA PRO A 529 -0.33 -30.34 -8.83
C PRO A 529 -0.11 -29.85 -7.40
N SER A 530 0.02 -30.81 -6.45
CA SER A 530 0.24 -30.49 -5.04
C SER A 530 1.49 -29.66 -4.80
N THR A 531 2.58 -29.97 -5.50
CA THR A 531 3.84 -29.21 -5.46
C THR A 531 3.63 -27.74 -5.80
N ARG A 532 2.89 -27.47 -6.89
CA ARG A 532 2.52 -26.13 -7.34
C ARG A 532 1.56 -25.43 -6.36
N THR A 533 0.62 -26.13 -5.74
CA THR A 533 -0.21 -25.56 -4.66
C THR A 533 0.64 -25.15 -3.46
N ASP A 534 1.63 -25.96 -3.09
CA ASP A 534 2.53 -25.64 -1.98
C ASP A 534 3.44 -24.46 -2.30
N ASP A 535 3.82 -24.26 -3.56
CA ASP A 535 4.51 -23.05 -4.02
C ASP A 535 3.66 -21.78 -3.76
N LEU A 536 2.37 -21.80 -4.09
CA LEU A 536 1.45 -20.68 -3.82
C LEU A 536 1.37 -20.36 -2.31
N ARG A 537 1.33 -21.40 -1.47
CA ARG A 537 1.30 -21.25 -0.01
C ARG A 537 2.59 -20.66 0.52
N ARG A 538 3.75 -21.13 0.04
CA ARG A 538 5.06 -20.61 0.43
C ARG A 538 5.20 -19.14 0.07
N ALA A 539 4.79 -18.73 -1.12
CA ALA A 539 4.83 -17.31 -1.48
C ALA A 539 3.90 -16.43 -0.67
N ARG A 540 2.66 -16.88 -0.45
CA ARG A 540 1.75 -16.15 0.45
C ARG A 540 2.40 -15.99 1.82
N ARG A 541 2.99 -17.06 2.36
CA ARG A 541 3.69 -17.03 3.65
C ARG A 541 4.85 -16.05 3.65
N ALA A 542 5.69 -16.05 2.61
CA ALA A 542 6.80 -15.10 2.49
C ALA A 542 6.32 -13.64 2.48
N LEU A 543 5.28 -13.33 1.71
CA LEU A 543 4.68 -11.97 1.69
C LEU A 543 4.05 -11.61 3.04
N PHE A 544 3.36 -12.57 3.67
CA PHE A 544 2.73 -12.41 4.98
C PHE A 544 3.76 -12.17 6.09
N GLU A 545 4.82 -12.97 6.15
CA GLU A 545 5.90 -12.84 7.12
C GLU A 545 6.64 -11.52 6.93
N ARG A 546 6.90 -11.12 5.69
CA ARG A 546 7.45 -9.80 5.40
C ARG A 546 6.52 -8.69 5.88
N ARG A 547 5.20 -8.83 5.67
CA ARG A 547 4.21 -7.89 6.19
C ARG A 547 4.22 -7.82 7.73
N LEU A 548 4.39 -8.95 8.41
CA LEU A 548 4.46 -9.01 9.87
C LEU A 548 5.80 -8.52 10.43
N ALA A 549 6.92 -8.77 9.77
CA ALA A 549 8.23 -8.26 10.19
C ALA A 549 8.21 -6.73 10.31
N ARG A 550 7.42 -6.07 9.45
CA ARG A 550 7.16 -4.61 9.50
C ARG A 550 6.41 -4.14 10.77
N SER A 551 5.72 -5.04 11.48
CA SER A 551 4.92 -4.73 12.68
C SER A 551 5.74 -4.71 13.97
N ARG A 552 6.82 -5.50 14.05
CA ARG A 552 7.61 -5.66 15.26
C ARG A 552 8.44 -4.39 15.52
N LYS A 553 8.14 -3.68 16.62
CA LYS A 553 9.16 -2.86 17.30
C LYS A 553 10.19 -3.86 17.82
N ARG A 554 11.44 -3.81 17.36
CA ARG A 554 12.50 -4.45 18.16
C ARG A 554 12.60 -3.68 19.49
N PRO A 555 12.82 -4.38 20.61
CA PRO A 555 12.93 -3.79 21.93
C PRO A 555 14.01 -2.72 22.01
#